data_AF-A0A4Q3RH54-F1
#
_entry.id   AF-A0A4Q3RH54-F1
#
_cell.length_a   1.000
_cell.length_b   1.000
_cell.length_c   1.000
_cell.angle_alpha   90.00
_cell.angle_beta   90.00
_cell.angle_gamma   90.00
#
_symmetry.space_group_name_H-M   'P 1'
#
loop_
_entity.id
_entity.type
_entity.pdbx_description
1 polymer ?
#
loop_
_entity_poly.entity_id
_entity_poly.type
_entity_poly.pdbx_seq_one_letter_code
_entity_poly.pdbx_strand_id
1 'polypeptide(L)'
;MRNSNKDFKFYFPLKHKVVRDLKIVTDHIGDLEVEGVGYFDPSASMLDIFDRYSVDIDFVRWNGTDIKPVLEVTGGLDEIIEASIRHFANEFESGMERAA
;
A
#
# COMPACT_ATOMS: atom_id res chain seq x y z
N MET A 1 10.59 -17.50 16.05
CA MET A 1 9.96 -17.16 14.75
C MET A 1 8.87 -16.15 15.06
N ARG A 2 9.16 -14.86 14.91
CA ARG A 2 8.17 -13.78 15.14
C ARG A 2 7.25 -13.74 13.91
N ASN A 3 5.95 -13.61 14.14
CA ASN A 3 4.87 -13.74 13.17
C ASN A 3 5.25 -13.23 11.76
N SER A 4 5.23 -14.15 10.79
CA SER A 4 5.51 -13.86 9.39
C SER A 4 4.39 -13.07 8.71
N ASN A 5 3.30 -12.81 9.43
CA ASN A 5 2.14 -12.06 8.96
C ASN A 5 1.69 -11.01 9.98
N LYS A 6 1.19 -9.88 9.48
CA LYS A 6 0.66 -8.80 10.32
C LYS A 6 -0.35 -7.96 9.54
N ASP A 7 -1.44 -7.62 10.22
CA ASP A 7 -2.46 -6.71 9.69
C ASP A 7 -1.90 -5.29 9.58
N PHE A 8 -2.21 -4.60 8.49
CA PHE A 8 -1.85 -3.20 8.28
C PHE A 8 -3.06 -2.38 7.83
N LYS A 9 -2.98 -1.08 8.11
CA LYS A 9 -3.96 -0.09 7.66
C LYS A 9 -3.26 1.23 7.37
N PHE A 10 -3.51 1.79 6.19
CA PHE A 10 -2.98 3.10 5.82
C PHE A 10 -3.89 3.88 4.88
N TYR A 11 -3.57 5.16 4.71
CA TYR A 11 -4.28 6.06 3.81
C TYR A 11 -3.46 6.32 2.54
N PHE A 12 -3.99 5.91 1.40
CA PHE A 12 -3.39 6.11 0.09
C PHE A 12 -3.97 7.37 -0.58
N PRO A 13 -3.17 8.42 -0.85
CA PRO A 13 -3.68 9.69 -1.36
C PRO A 13 -3.97 9.61 -2.86
N LEU A 14 -5.24 9.80 -3.24
CA LEU A 14 -5.62 10.00 -4.64
C LEU A 14 -5.24 11.39 -5.11
N LYS A 15 -4.52 11.43 -6.22
CA LYS A 15 -4.03 12.66 -6.84
C LYS A 15 -4.45 12.73 -8.29
N HIS A 16 -4.84 13.91 -8.75
CA HIS A 16 -5.16 14.17 -10.14
C HIS A 16 -4.20 15.21 -10.70
N LYS A 17 -3.57 14.91 -11.85
CA LYS A 17 -2.67 15.85 -12.53
C LYS A 17 -3.47 16.65 -13.56
N VAL A 18 -3.46 17.96 -13.44
CA VAL A 18 -4.14 18.90 -14.35
C VAL A 18 -3.16 19.94 -14.86
N VAL A 19 -3.40 20.47 -16.06
CA VAL A 19 -2.66 21.63 -16.58
C VAL A 19 -3.46 22.88 -16.31
N ARG A 20 -2.90 23.80 -15.52
CA ARG A 20 -3.48 25.13 -15.24
C ARG A 20 -2.39 26.17 -15.47
N ASP A 21 -2.70 27.23 -16.23
CA ASP A 21 -1.77 28.32 -16.54
C ASP A 21 -0.41 27.83 -17.10
N LEU A 22 -0.45 26.87 -18.04
CA LEU A 22 0.73 26.24 -18.66
C LEU A 22 1.66 25.51 -17.66
N LYS A 23 1.17 25.17 -16.45
CA LYS A 23 1.90 24.40 -15.44
C LYS A 23 1.15 23.11 -15.08
N ILE A 24 1.90 22.04 -14.82
CA ILE A 24 1.35 20.80 -14.28
C ILE A 24 1.13 21.01 -12.78
N VAL A 25 -0.14 20.94 -12.36
CA VAL A 25 -0.56 21.00 -10.96
C VAL A 25 -1.08 19.62 -10.56
N THR A 26 -0.73 19.18 -9.35
CA THR A 26 -1.24 17.93 -8.79
C THR A 26 -2.23 18.26 -7.70
N ASP A 27 -3.51 18.05 -7.97
CA ASP A 27 -4.59 18.27 -7.02
C ASP A 27 -4.79 17.01 -6.19
N HIS A 28 -4.97 17.17 -4.87
CA HIS A 28 -5.36 16.08 -3.99
C HIS A 28 -6.88 15.92 -4.01
N ILE A 29 -7.35 14.70 -4.32
CA ILE A 29 -8.78 14.41 -4.50
C ILE A 29 -9.38 13.81 -3.23
N GLY A 30 -8.58 13.08 -2.45
CA GLY A 30 -8.96 12.48 -1.18
C GLY A 30 -8.07 11.29 -0.85
N ASP A 31 -8.39 10.58 0.21
CA ASP A 31 -7.63 9.43 0.71
C ASP A 31 -8.45 8.14 0.60
N LEU A 32 -7.81 7.10 0.09
CA LEU A 32 -8.31 5.74 0.15
C LEU A 32 -7.82 5.08 1.43
N GLU A 33 -8.73 4.48 2.18
CA GLU A 33 -8.38 3.64 3.30
C GLU A 33 -8.08 2.23 2.80
N VAL A 34 -6.85 1.77 3.00
CA VAL A 34 -6.41 0.44 2.57
C VAL A 34 -6.16 -0.42 3.80
N GLU A 35 -6.76 -1.61 3.82
CA GLU A 35 -6.63 -2.60 4.88
C GLU A 35 -6.25 -3.95 4.29
N GLY A 36 -5.37 -4.68 4.97
CA GLY A 36 -4.98 -6.01 4.55
C GLY A 36 -3.97 -6.67 5.47
N VAL A 37 -3.44 -7.79 5.01
CA VAL A 37 -2.44 -8.60 5.71
C VAL A 37 -1.15 -8.58 4.92
N GLY A 38 -0.05 -8.18 5.55
CA GLY A 38 1.29 -8.27 4.98
C GLY A 38 1.97 -9.56 5.42
N TYR A 39 2.82 -10.09 4.55
CA TYR A 39 3.61 -11.31 4.77
C TYR A 39 5.09 -11.04 4.49
N PHE A 40 5.95 -11.60 5.34
CA PHE A 40 7.40 -11.45 5.25
C PHE A 40 8.08 -12.80 5.00
N ASP A 41 8.90 -12.88 3.96
CA ASP A 41 9.75 -14.03 3.67
C ASP A 41 11.22 -13.74 4.06
N PRO A 42 11.74 -14.32 5.17
CA PRO A 42 13.13 -14.13 5.57
C PRO A 42 14.14 -14.81 4.64
N SER A 43 13.70 -15.71 3.74
CA SER A 43 14.56 -16.44 2.81
C SER A 43 14.82 -15.70 1.51
N ALA A 44 13.98 -14.71 1.19
CA ALA A 44 14.14 -13.84 0.03
C ALA A 44 15.33 -12.86 0.19
N SER A 45 15.82 -12.37 -0.95
CA SER A 45 16.92 -11.40 -0.98
C SER A 45 16.53 -10.10 -0.27
N MET A 46 17.44 -9.56 0.57
CA MET A 46 17.23 -8.26 1.22
C MET A 46 17.13 -7.09 0.23
N LEU A 47 17.65 -7.26 -0.99
CA LEU A 47 17.63 -6.22 -2.02
C LEU A 47 16.33 -6.23 -2.84
N ASP A 48 15.55 -7.31 -2.78
CA ASP A 48 14.31 -7.45 -3.53
C ASP A 48 13.11 -7.31 -2.59
N ILE A 49 12.56 -6.10 -2.52
CA ILE A 49 11.42 -5.80 -1.65
C ILE A 49 10.15 -6.56 -2.06
N PHE A 50 9.98 -6.84 -3.35
CA PHE A 50 8.74 -7.44 -3.88
C PHE A 50 8.73 -8.96 -3.74
N ASP A 51 9.91 -9.59 -3.71
CA ASP A 51 10.04 -11.01 -3.34
C ASP A 51 9.98 -11.21 -1.82
N ARG A 52 10.49 -10.23 -1.06
CA ARG A 52 10.62 -10.33 0.40
C ARG A 52 9.35 -10.02 1.16
N TYR A 53 8.49 -9.18 0.59
CA TYR A 53 7.23 -8.76 1.20
C TYR A 53 6.10 -8.97 0.20
N SER A 54 5.03 -9.60 0.67
CA SER A 54 3.77 -9.70 -0.09
C SER A 54 2.61 -9.20 0.75
N VAL A 55 1.51 -8.84 0.10
CA VAL A 55 0.31 -8.33 0.76
C VAL A 55 -0.93 -8.99 0.18
N ASP A 56 -1.91 -9.23 1.03
CA ASP A 56 -3.27 -9.56 0.66
C ASP A 56 -4.18 -8.42 1.11
N ILE A 57 -4.78 -7.70 0.16
CA ILE A 57 -5.59 -6.52 0.44
C ILE A 57 -7.03 -6.96 0.65
N ASP A 58 -7.55 -6.78 1.86
CA ASP A 58 -8.94 -7.12 2.19
C ASP A 58 -9.89 -6.05 1.65
N PHE A 59 -9.58 -4.77 1.90
CA PHE A 59 -10.46 -3.65 1.56
C PHE A 59 -9.71 -2.44 1.03
N VAL A 60 -10.34 -1.76 0.07
CA VAL A 60 -9.93 -0.42 -0.36
C VAL A 60 -11.16 0.48 -0.30
N ARG A 61 -11.28 1.32 0.73
CA ARG A 61 -12.47 2.12 0.96
C ARG A 61 -12.30 3.58 0.54
N TRP A 62 -13.28 4.09 -0.18
CA TRP A 62 -13.48 5.52 -0.44
C TRP A 62 -14.74 5.99 0.30
N ASN A 63 -14.60 6.93 1.22
CA ASN A 63 -15.71 7.43 2.05
C ASN A 63 -16.54 6.29 2.69
N GLY A 64 -15.86 5.25 3.20
CA GLY A 64 -16.47 4.08 3.84
C GLY A 64 -17.06 3.04 2.88
N THR A 65 -17.06 3.28 1.57
CA THR A 65 -17.51 2.31 0.56
C THR A 65 -16.31 1.53 0.03
N ASP A 66 -16.37 0.20 0.05
CA ASP A 66 -15.34 -0.64 -0.56
C ASP A 66 -15.40 -0.55 -2.09
N ILE A 67 -14.31 -0.10 -2.69
CA ILE A 67 -14.12 0.07 -4.12
C ILE A 67 -13.07 -0.89 -4.68
N LYS A 68 -12.51 -1.82 -3.88
CA LYS A 68 -11.55 -2.82 -4.37
C LYS A 68 -12.04 -3.56 -5.62
N PRO A 69 -13.30 -4.02 -5.74
CA PRO A 69 -13.77 -4.70 -6.96
C PRO A 69 -13.71 -3.81 -8.21
N VAL A 70 -13.92 -2.51 -8.06
CA VAL A 70 -13.83 -1.55 -9.18
C VAL A 70 -12.38 -1.38 -9.63
N LEU A 71 -11.45 -1.36 -8.67
CA LEU A 71 -10.03 -1.22 -8.94
C LEU A 71 -9.44 -2.47 -9.60
N GLU A 72 -9.89 -3.66 -9.21
CA GLU A 72 -9.54 -4.93 -9.86
C GLU A 72 -9.94 -4.94 -11.34
N VAL A 73 -11.15 -4.47 -11.65
CA VAL A 73 -11.65 -4.45 -13.04
C VAL A 73 -10.98 -3.36 -13.88
N THR A 74 -10.66 -2.21 -13.28
CA THR A 74 -10.04 -1.09 -14.00
C THR A 74 -8.52 -1.20 -14.11
N GLY A 75 -7.90 -2.14 -13.39
CA GLY A 75 -6.43 -2.26 -13.29
C GLY A 75 -5.79 -1.22 -12.39
N GLY A 76 -6.58 -0.47 -11.62
CA GLY A 76 -6.08 0.54 -10.68
C GLY A 76 -5.51 -0.02 -9.38
N LEU A 77 -5.61 -1.34 -9.17
CA LEU A 77 -5.16 -1.99 -7.94
C LEU A 77 -3.62 -2.12 -7.84
N ASP A 78 -2.91 -2.17 -8.97
CA ASP A 78 -1.46 -2.40 -9.01
C ASP A 78 -0.66 -1.34 -8.22
N GLU A 79 -1.01 -0.06 -8.40
CA GLU A 79 -0.36 1.04 -7.68
C GLU A 79 -0.61 0.96 -6.17
N ILE A 80 -1.79 0.50 -5.77
CA ILE A 80 -2.16 0.32 -4.37
C ILE A 80 -1.42 -0.88 -3.78
N ILE A 81 -1.26 -1.98 -4.53
CA ILE A 81 -0.47 -3.14 -4.11
C ILE A 81 0.98 -2.73 -3.86
N GLU A 82 1.60 -2.02 -4.80
CA GLU A 82 2.98 -1.55 -4.63
C GLU A 82 3.11 -0.64 -3.40
N ALA A 83 2.20 0.31 -3.23
CA ALA A 83 2.20 1.20 -2.07
C ALA A 83 2.01 0.44 -0.75
N SER A 84 1.15 -0.59 -0.75
CA SER A 84 0.88 -1.45 0.40
C SER A 84 2.12 -2.26 0.80
N ILE A 85 2.82 -2.85 -0.16
CA ILE A 85 4.09 -3.58 0.07
C ILE A 85 5.12 -2.65 0.71
N ARG A 86 5.31 -1.46 0.13
CA ARG A 86 6.27 -0.47 0.65
C ARG A 86 5.91 0.02 2.05
N HIS A 87 4.62 0.24 2.31
CA HIS A 87 4.12 0.63 3.62
C HIS A 87 4.39 -0.46 4.65
N PHE A 88 4.00 -1.70 4.34
CA PHE A 88 4.19 -2.85 5.22
C PHE A 88 5.68 -3.10 5.52
N ALA A 89 6.54 -3.06 4.50
CA ALA A 89 7.99 -3.23 4.66
C ALA A 89 8.56 -2.20 5.64
N ASN A 90 8.21 -0.92 5.47
CA ASN A 90 8.64 0.15 6.37
C ASN A 90 8.14 -0.08 7.81
N GLU A 91 6.86 -0.43 7.97
CA GLU A 91 6.29 -0.68 9.30
C GLU A 91 6.93 -1.89 9.99
N PHE A 92 7.21 -2.95 9.23
CA PHE A 92 7.85 -4.17 9.71
C PHE A 92 9.30 -3.89 10.14
N GLU A 93 10.08 -3.22 9.31
CA GLU A 93 11.49 -2.89 9.61
C GLU A 93 11.61 -1.89 10.76
N SER A 94 10.78 -0.84 10.78
CA SER A 94 10.71 0.12 11.90
C SER A 94 10.28 -0.54 13.22
N GLY A 95 9.41 -1.55 13.14
CA GLY A 95 9.01 -2.35 14.29
C GLY A 95 10.13 -3.24 14.82
N MET A 96 11.02 -3.73 13.93
CA MET A 96 12.21 -4.50 14.31
C MET A 96 13.26 -3.62 15.00
N GLU A 97 13.53 -2.42 14.49
CA GLU A 97 14.49 -1.48 15.10
C GLU A 97 14.11 -1.10 16.53
N ARG A 98 12.81 -0.98 16.83
CA ARG A 98 12.33 -0.66 18.20
C ARG A 98 12.40 -1.83 19.18
N ALA A 99 12.61 -3.06 18.71
CA ALA A 99 12.61 -4.27 19.52
C ALA A 99 13.99 -4.91 19.71
N ALA A 100 15.05 -4.25 19.21
CA ALA A 100 16.46 -4.62 19.33
C ALA A 100 17.18 -3.63 20.27
#